data_AF-A0A3C0GFB6-F1
#
_entry.id   AF-A0A3C0GFB6-F1
#
_cell.length_a   1.000
_cell.length_b   1.000
_cell.length_c   1.000
_cell.angle_alpha   90.00
_cell.angle_beta   90.00
_cell.angle_gamma   90.00
#
_symmetry.space_group_name_H-M   'P 1'
#
loop_
_entity.id
_entity.type
_entity.pdbx_description
1 polymer ?
#
loop_
_entity_poly.entity_id
_entity_poly.type
_entity_poly.pdbx_seq_one_letter_code
_entity_poly.pdbx_strand_id
1 'polypeptide(L)'
;YLNQGNATFKKGAILNASRISGSVVKSADYDGDGDMDLFVGGRHTPQQYPNPSSSMLLVNDNGQLVNQTESLSPQLLQIGMITDAIW
;
A
#
# COMPACT_ATOMS: atom_id res chain seq x y z
N TYR A 1 -6.30 11.25 3.44
CA TYR A 1 -6.95 12.26 4.32
C TYR A 1 -7.79 11.50 5.33
N LEU A 2 -7.86 11.95 6.58
CA LEU A 2 -8.62 11.32 7.66
C LEU A 2 -9.89 12.13 7.94
N ASN A 3 -11.06 11.48 7.87
CA ASN A 3 -12.35 12.08 8.19
C ASN A 3 -12.43 12.40 9.69
N GLN A 4 -12.90 13.59 10.07
CA GLN A 4 -13.05 14.01 11.46
C GLN A 4 -14.51 13.93 11.97
N GLY A 5 -15.44 13.42 11.16
CA GLY A 5 -16.85 13.22 11.55
C GLY A 5 -17.73 14.48 11.49
N ASN A 6 -17.16 15.63 11.14
CA ASN A 6 -17.84 16.93 11.03
C ASN A 6 -17.71 17.52 9.61
N ALA A 7 -17.65 16.66 8.60
CA ALA A 7 -17.36 17.02 7.20
C ALA A 7 -16.00 17.71 6.96
N THR A 8 -15.12 17.75 7.97
CA THR A 8 -13.73 18.20 7.79
C THR A 8 -12.78 17.00 7.65
N PHE A 9 -11.70 17.22 6.90
CA PHE A 9 -10.71 16.20 6.60
C PHE A 9 -9.31 16.71 6.97
N LYS A 10 -8.58 15.92 7.75
CA LYS A 10 -7.19 16.20 8.08
C LYS A 10 -6.27 15.50 7.08
N LYS A 11 -5.20 16.15 6.65
CA LYS A 11 -4.18 15.48 5.84
C LYS A 11 -3.48 14.43 6.72
N GLY A 12 -3.56 13.17 6.31
CA GLY A 12 -2.81 12.07 6.91
C GLY A 12 -1.50 11.85 6.17
N ALA A 13 -0.55 11.18 6.81
CA ALA A 13 0.69 10.71 6.19
C ALA A 13 0.64 9.18 6.06
N ILE A 14 1.47 8.62 5.20
CA ILE A 14 1.75 7.18 5.16
C ILE A 14 3.21 7.04 5.58
N LEU A 15 3.45 6.31 6.68
CA LEU A 15 4.80 6.12 7.19
C LEU A 15 5.53 5.08 6.35
N ASN A 16 6.81 5.34 6.06
CA ASN A 16 7.70 4.45 5.29
C ASN A 16 7.19 4.10 3.87
N ALA A 17 6.28 4.89 3.31
CA ALA A 17 5.82 4.69 1.94
C ALA A 17 6.93 5.04 0.93
N SER A 18 7.07 4.18 -0.08
CA SER A 18 7.89 4.46 -1.26
C SER A 18 7.02 4.97 -2.41
N ARG A 19 7.56 5.87 -3.22
CA ARG A 19 6.88 6.30 -4.46
C ARG A 19 7.07 5.22 -5.52
N ILE A 20 6.01 4.46 -5.76
CA ILE A 20 5.97 3.44 -6.82
C ILE A 20 4.98 3.83 -7.91
N SER A 21 5.22 3.40 -9.15
CA SER A 21 4.18 3.47 -10.18
C SER A 21 3.23 2.31 -9.97
N GLY A 22 2.15 2.57 -9.24
CA GLY A 22 1.13 1.57 -8.93
C GLY A 22 0.23 1.25 -10.14
N SER A 23 -0.25 0.02 -10.22
CA SER A 23 -1.30 -0.44 -11.15
C SER A 23 -2.64 -0.61 -10.46
N VAL A 24 -2.63 -1.17 -9.25
CA VAL A 24 -3.82 -1.63 -8.54
C VAL A 24 -3.71 -1.27 -7.07
N VAL A 25 -4.85 -0.89 -6.47
CA VAL A 25 -4.99 -0.72 -5.02
C VAL A 25 -6.19 -1.55 -4.59
N LYS A 26 -6.03 -2.36 -3.55
CA LYS A 26 -7.10 -3.18 -2.95
C LYS A 26 -7.10 -2.96 -1.44
N SER A 27 -8.29 -2.83 -0.87
CA SER A 27 -8.47 -2.67 0.57
C SER A 27 -9.07 -3.94 1.19
N ALA A 28 -8.51 -4.40 2.30
CA ALA A 28 -9.05 -5.50 3.11
C ALA A 28 -8.58 -5.33 4.55
N ASP A 29 -9.35 -5.86 5.50
CA ASP A 29 -8.95 -5.98 6.91
C ASP A 29 -8.07 -7.24 7.03
N TYR A 30 -6.75 -7.08 6.97
CA TYR A 30 -5.80 -8.19 6.90
C TYR A 30 -5.55 -8.82 8.27
N ASP A 31 -5.53 -8.02 9.34
CA ASP A 31 -5.26 -8.51 10.69
C ASP A 31 -6.54 -8.74 11.54
N GLY A 32 -7.71 -8.36 11.03
CA GLY A 32 -9.01 -8.60 11.65
C GLY A 32 -9.33 -7.61 12.77
N ASP A 33 -8.67 -6.46 12.81
CA ASP A 33 -8.86 -5.44 13.85
C ASP A 33 -10.06 -4.50 13.57
N GLY A 34 -10.69 -4.65 12.39
CA GLY A 34 -11.85 -3.91 11.96
C GLY A 34 -11.52 -2.60 11.23
N ASP A 35 -10.24 -2.32 11.03
CA ASP A 35 -9.76 -1.24 10.18
C ASP A 35 -9.28 -1.78 8.81
N MET A 36 -9.18 -0.90 7.81
CA MET A 36 -8.95 -1.33 6.42
C MET A 36 -7.50 -1.10 6.02
N ASP A 37 -6.77 -2.19 5.81
CA ASP A 37 -5.43 -2.21 5.24
C ASP A 37 -5.46 -2.04 3.72
N LEU A 38 -4.33 -1.65 3.14
CA LEU A 38 -4.19 -1.43 1.71
C LEU A 38 -3.05 -2.24 1.12
N PHE A 39 -3.36 -2.99 0.08
CA PHE A 39 -2.38 -3.51 -0.86
C PHE A 39 -2.25 -2.59 -2.07
N VAL A 40 -1.02 -2.21 -2.42
CA VAL A 40 -0.68 -1.38 -3.58
C VAL A 40 0.26 -2.17 -4.49
N GLY A 41 -0.26 -2.65 -5.61
CA GLY A 41 0.52 -3.38 -6.60
C GLY A 41 1.38 -2.44 -7.44
N GLY A 42 2.68 -2.69 -7.50
CA GLY A 42 3.62 -2.00 -8.40
C GLY A 42 3.51 -2.51 -9.84
N ARG A 43 3.63 -1.62 -10.82
CA ARG A 43 3.62 -1.96 -12.24
C ARG A 43 4.99 -1.90 -12.89
N HIS A 44 5.70 -0.78 -12.75
CA HIS A 44 7.04 -0.59 -13.31
C HIS A 44 7.71 0.64 -12.69
N THR A 45 9.05 0.67 -12.70
CA THR A 45 9.80 1.89 -12.41
C THR A 45 10.15 2.58 -13.75
N PRO A 46 9.77 3.87 -13.96
CA PRO A 46 10.08 4.59 -15.19
C PRO A 46 11.57 4.53 -15.53
N GLN A 47 11.89 4.34 -16.80
CA GLN A 47 13.27 4.24 -17.34
C GLN A 47 14.09 3.03 -16.86
N GLN A 48 13.52 2.11 -16.09
CA GLN A 48 14.25 0.95 -15.54
C GLN A 48 13.74 -0.40 -16.07
N TYR A 49 13.14 -0.46 -17.24
CA TYR A 49 12.72 -1.73 -17.83
C TYR A 49 13.94 -2.64 -18.11
N PRO A 50 13.91 -3.95 -17.80
CA PRO A 50 12.78 -4.76 -17.31
C PRO A 50 12.76 -4.99 -15.78
N ASN A 51 13.34 -4.10 -14.96
CA ASN A 51 13.44 -4.33 -13.52
C ASN A 51 12.07 -4.51 -12.86
N PRO A 52 11.94 -5.46 -11.92
CA PRO A 52 10.70 -5.67 -11.19
C PRO A 52 10.37 -4.43 -10.34
N SER A 53 9.09 -4.04 -10.30
CA SER A 53 8.61 -3.02 -9.36
C SER A 53 8.29 -3.62 -8.00
N SER A 54 8.45 -2.80 -6.96
CA SER A 54 7.97 -3.12 -5.62
C SER A 54 6.47 -2.87 -5.50
N SER A 55 5.80 -3.76 -4.77
CA SER A 55 4.44 -3.57 -4.27
C SER A 55 4.49 -3.24 -2.78
N MET A 56 3.43 -2.63 -2.24
CA MET A 56 3.36 -2.26 -0.83
C MET A 56 2.16 -2.90 -0.13
N LEU A 57 2.39 -3.38 1.09
CA LEU A 57 1.38 -3.70 2.08
C LEU A 57 1.39 -2.58 3.13
N LEU A 58 0.34 -1.77 3.14
CA LEU A 58 0.14 -0.69 4.09
C LEU A 58 -0.84 -1.17 5.15
N VAL A 59 -0.33 -1.39 6.36
CA VAL A 59 -1.17 -1.72 7.50
C VAL A 59 -1.70 -0.43 8.10
N ASN A 60 -2.99 -0.36 8.32
CA ASN A 60 -3.60 0.76 9.00
C ASN A 60 -3.61 0.46 10.50
N ASP A 61 -3.19 1.45 11.28
CA ASP A 61 -3.29 1.40 12.75
C ASP A 61 -4.05 2.65 13.17
N ASN A 62 -5.35 2.49 13.38
CA ASN A 62 -6.23 3.54 13.91
C ASN A 62 -6.19 4.85 13.08
N GLY A 63 -6.09 4.73 11.76
CA GLY A 63 -6.06 5.85 10.81
C GLY A 63 -4.65 6.31 10.41
N GLN A 64 -3.60 5.64 10.90
CA GLN A 64 -2.22 5.82 10.45
C GLN A 64 -1.78 4.62 9.61
N LEU A 65 -1.65 4.83 8.29
CA LEU A 65 -1.09 3.82 7.40
C LEU A 65 0.43 3.73 7.57
N VAL A 66 0.93 2.52 7.76
CA VAL A 66 2.36 2.18 7.88
C VAL A 66 2.72 1.14 6.84
N ASN A 67 3.73 1.43 6.03
CA ASN A 67 4.27 0.44 5.10
C ASN A 67 5.01 -0.65 5.88
N GLN A 68 4.42 -1.85 5.92
CA GLN A 68 4.97 -3.03 6.60
C GLN A 68 5.46 -4.11 5.63
N THR A 69 5.58 -3.77 4.34
CA THR A 69 5.96 -4.73 3.28
C THR A 69 7.21 -5.53 3.60
N GLU A 70 8.28 -4.88 4.07
CA GLU A 70 9.56 -5.56 4.34
C GLU A 70 9.45 -6.61 5.45
N SER A 71 8.57 -6.36 6.43
CA SER A 71 8.35 -7.26 7.57
C SER A 71 7.39 -8.38 7.22
N LEU A 72 6.25 -8.06 6.60
CA LEU A 72 5.15 -9.00 6.38
C LEU A 72 5.29 -9.81 5.09
N SER A 73 5.85 -9.20 4.04
CA SER A 73 6.02 -9.89 2.75
C SER A 73 7.16 -9.27 1.93
N PRO A 74 8.44 -9.53 2.32
CA PRO A 74 9.61 -8.98 1.63
C PRO A 74 9.68 -9.39 0.16
N GLN A 75 9.01 -10.48 -0.22
CA GLN A 75 8.89 -10.95 -1.60
C GLN A 75 8.16 -9.94 -2.49
N LEU A 76 7.26 -9.11 -1.94
CA LEU A 76 6.56 -8.06 -2.67
C LEU A 76 7.48 -6.93 -3.15
N LEU A 77 8.68 -6.79 -2.58
CA LEU A 77 9.64 -5.76 -2.99
C LEU A 77 10.19 -5.99 -4.40
N GLN A 78 10.15 -7.24 -4.89
CA GLN A 78 10.70 -7.62 -6.20
C GLN A 78 9.75 -8.51 -7.00
N ILE A 79 8.46 -8.52 -6.63
CA ILE A 79 7.44 -9.37 -7.27
C ILE A 79 7.20 -9.01 -8.74
N GLY A 80 7.56 -7.78 -9.15
CA GLY A 80 7.54 -7.38 -10.54
C GLY A 80 6.26 -6.64 -10.91
N MET A 81 5.70 -6.99 -12.07
CA MET A 81 4.58 -6.28 -12.68
C MET A 81 3.26 -6.92 -12.23
N ILE A 82 2.64 -6.34 -11.21
CA ILE A 82 1.31 -6.78 -10.77
C ILE A 82 0.26 -6.08 -11.64
N THR A 83 -0.69 -6.85 -12.16
CA THR A 83 -1.83 -6.33 -12.93
C THR A 83 -3.17 -6.51 -12.22
N ASP A 84 -3.26 -7.42 -11.25
CA ASP A 84 -4.45 -7.61 -10.43
C ASP A 84 -4.08 -8.20 -9.06
N ALA A 85 -4.99 -8.06 -8.10
CA ALA A 85 -4.89 -8.63 -6.76
C ALA A 85 -6.28 -8.96 -6.20
N ILE A 86 -6.34 -10.09 -5.51
CA ILE A 86 -7.49 -10.52 -4.69
C ILE A 86 -6.99 -10.77 -3.26
N TRP A 87 -7.87 -10.51 -2.30
CA TRP A 87 -7.63 -10.82 -0.88
C TRP A 87 -8.37 -12.10 -0.50
#